data_AF-A0AAE1I911-F1
#
_entry.id   AF-A0AAE1I911-F1
#
_cell.length_a   1.000
_cell.length_b   1.000
_cell.length_c   1.000
_cell.angle_alpha   90.00
_cell.angle_beta   90.00
_cell.angle_gamma   90.00
#
_symmetry.space_group_name_H-M   'P 1'
#
loop_
_entity.id
_entity.type
_entity.pdbx_description
1 polymer ?
#
loop_
_entity_poly.entity_id
_entity_poly.type
_entity_poly.pdbx_seq_one_letter_code
_entity_poly.pdbx_strand_id
1 'polypeptide(L)'
;MPSNIPPSPLGIPNASDDPSSQPKPKYVVSNSGHAAHPDDIIASCRALQAHISKMQEDAERDLRDLEERIRERELAEKRRLAPGWLDSDARLLEPERTGPAAHLEPSPPTSLGQSDQGGSGDISSDEGAQLDRAFGDMALR
;
A
#
# COMPACT_ATOMS: atom_id res chain seq x y z
N MET A 1 -65.67 1.20 15.05
CA MET A 1 -65.83 2.41 14.20
C MET A 1 -64.53 2.61 13.44
N PRO A 2 -64.54 2.76 12.10
CA PRO A 2 -63.31 3.04 11.36
C PRO A 2 -62.82 4.47 11.70
N SER A 3 -61.52 4.61 11.96
CA SER A 3 -60.88 5.88 12.34
C SER A 3 -60.92 6.88 11.19
N ASN A 4 -61.27 8.14 11.50
CA ASN A 4 -61.44 9.24 10.52
C ASN A 4 -60.26 10.24 10.56
N ILE A 5 -59.10 9.80 11.08
CA ILE A 5 -57.90 10.63 11.16
C ILE A 5 -57.17 10.54 9.81
N PRO A 6 -56.85 11.67 9.16
CA PRO A 6 -56.10 11.65 7.90
C PRO A 6 -54.70 11.01 8.11
N PRO A 7 -54.16 10.33 7.09
CA PRO A 7 -52.82 9.74 7.18
C PRO A 7 -51.78 10.84 7.48
N SER A 8 -50.85 10.54 8.39
CA SER A 8 -49.83 11.50 8.81
C SER A 8 -48.93 11.89 7.62
N PRO A 9 -48.66 13.19 7.37
CA PRO A 9 -47.78 13.63 6.29
C PRO A 9 -46.33 13.17 6.47
N LEU A 10 -45.97 12.71 7.67
CA LEU A 10 -44.67 12.13 8.00
C LEU A 10 -44.56 10.65 7.56
N GLY A 11 -45.59 10.06 6.95
CA GLY A 11 -45.58 8.68 6.47
C GLY A 11 -45.50 7.64 7.59
N ILE A 12 -45.86 8.03 8.81
CA ILE A 12 -45.85 7.14 9.98
C ILE A 12 -47.09 6.25 9.88
N PRO A 13 -46.94 4.91 9.83
CA PRO A 13 -48.07 4.01 9.73
C PRO A 13 -48.92 4.09 10.99
N ASN A 14 -50.24 4.27 10.82
CA ASN A 14 -51.17 4.17 11.94
C ASN A 14 -51.28 2.70 12.36
N ALA A 15 -51.40 2.43 13.67
CA ALA A 15 -51.44 1.08 14.22
C ALA A 15 -52.64 0.20 13.78
N SER A 16 -53.55 0.72 12.96
CA SER A 16 -54.77 0.04 12.49
C SER A 16 -54.74 -0.32 11.02
N ASP A 17 -53.60 -0.17 10.35
CA ASP A 17 -53.52 -0.16 8.89
C ASP A 17 -52.80 -1.43 8.39
N ASP A 18 -53.42 -2.13 7.43
CA ASP A 18 -52.97 -3.43 6.93
C ASP A 18 -51.61 -3.26 6.21
N PRO A 19 -50.56 -4.01 6.59
CA PRO A 19 -49.22 -3.88 6.01
C PRO A 19 -49.18 -4.04 4.49
N SER A 20 -50.17 -4.68 3.88
CA SER A 20 -50.28 -4.86 2.43
C SER A 20 -50.87 -3.64 1.68
N SER A 21 -51.51 -2.71 2.40
CA SER A 21 -52.21 -1.54 1.85
C SER A 21 -51.49 -0.20 2.07
N GLN A 22 -50.31 -0.25 2.71
CA GLN A 22 -49.50 0.93 3.00
C GLN A 22 -48.96 1.59 1.72
N PRO A 23 -49.20 2.90 1.49
CA PRO A 23 -48.51 3.62 0.43
C PRO A 23 -47.01 3.64 0.69
N LYS A 24 -46.20 3.38 -0.34
CA LYS A 24 -44.73 3.40 -0.24
C LYS A 24 -44.27 4.72 0.43
N PRO A 25 -43.36 4.65 1.42
CA PRO A 25 -42.92 5.83 2.16
C PRO A 25 -42.19 6.79 1.21
N LYS A 26 -42.57 8.07 1.26
CA LYS A 26 -41.98 9.12 0.41
C LYS A 26 -40.55 9.48 0.83
N TYR A 27 -40.18 9.20 2.07
CA TYR A 27 -38.86 9.47 2.65
C TYR A 27 -38.37 8.25 3.40
N VAL A 28 -37.06 8.03 3.40
CA VAL A 28 -36.41 7.00 4.19
C VAL A 28 -36.07 7.63 5.54
N VAL A 29 -36.59 7.05 6.63
CA VAL A 29 -36.32 7.51 8.00
C VAL A 29 -35.39 6.52 8.67
N SER A 30 -34.24 6.97 9.14
CA SER A 30 -33.33 6.15 9.95
C SER A 30 -33.84 6.01 11.38
N ASN A 31 -33.40 4.97 12.10
CA ASN A 31 -33.67 4.82 13.53
C ASN A 31 -33.14 5.99 14.38
N SER A 32 -32.21 6.79 13.86
CA SER A 32 -31.70 8.01 14.51
C SER A 32 -32.60 9.24 14.29
N GLY A 33 -33.70 9.11 13.54
CA GLY A 33 -34.65 10.20 13.28
C GLY A 33 -34.28 11.09 12.09
N HIS A 34 -33.28 10.71 11.27
CA HIS A 34 -32.95 11.44 10.05
C HIS A 34 -33.82 10.93 8.90
N ALA A 35 -34.58 11.84 8.27
CA ALA A 35 -35.38 11.54 7.10
C ALA A 35 -34.72 12.13 5.85
N ALA A 36 -34.43 11.30 4.86
CA ALA A 36 -33.86 11.71 3.58
C ALA A 36 -34.70 11.19 2.41
N HIS A 37 -34.73 11.94 1.31
CA HIS A 37 -35.36 11.44 0.08
C HIS A 37 -34.46 10.36 -0.54
N PRO A 38 -35.01 9.29 -1.15
CA PRO A 38 -34.20 8.28 -1.82
C PRO A 38 -33.23 8.86 -2.86
N ASP A 39 -33.63 9.93 -3.56
CA ASP A 39 -32.74 10.60 -4.54
C ASP A 39 -31.51 11.23 -3.87
N ASP A 40 -31.67 11.81 -2.67
CA ASP A 40 -30.56 12.41 -1.91
C ASP A 40 -29.60 11.32 -1.41
N ILE A 41 -30.14 10.16 -1.01
CA ILE A 41 -29.34 9.01 -0.59
C ILE A 41 -28.53 8.48 -1.79
N ILE A 42 -29.15 8.34 -2.95
CA ILE A 42 -28.47 7.89 -4.18
C ILE A 42 -27.40 8.91 -4.58
N ALA A 43 -27.69 10.21 -4.50
CA ALA A 43 -26.71 11.26 -4.77
C ALA A 43 -25.52 11.17 -3.81
N SER A 44 -25.76 10.96 -2.52
CA SER A 44 -24.72 10.76 -1.51
C SER A 44 -23.85 9.53 -1.80
N CYS A 45 -24.48 8.39 -2.11
CA CYS A 45 -23.74 7.17 -2.47
C CYS A 45 -22.87 7.36 -3.72
N ARG A 46 -23.39 8.05 -4.75
CA ARG A 46 -22.63 8.35 -5.98
C ARG A 46 -21.48 9.33 -5.71
N ALA A 47 -21.71 10.35 -4.89
CA ALA A 47 -20.65 11.30 -4.50
C ALA A 47 -19.54 10.59 -3.71
N LEU A 48 -19.90 9.71 -2.78
CA LEU A 48 -18.94 8.88 -2.04
C LEU A 48 -18.16 7.95 -2.97
N GLN A 49 -18.83 7.29 -3.90
CA GLN A 49 -18.17 6.42 -4.88
C GLN A 49 -17.15 7.21 -5.71
N ALA A 50 -17.55 8.37 -6.25
CA ALA A 50 -16.65 9.23 -7.03
C ALA A 50 -15.44 9.69 -6.20
N HIS A 51 -15.65 10.02 -4.93
CA HIS A 51 -14.56 10.40 -4.04
C HIS A 51 -13.57 9.25 -3.78
N ILE A 52 -14.07 8.04 -3.51
CA ILE A 52 -13.23 6.85 -3.30
C ILE A 52 -12.45 6.52 -4.58
N SER A 53 -13.08 6.56 -5.75
CA SER A 53 -12.39 6.31 -7.02
C SER A 53 -11.27 7.32 -7.26
N LYS A 54 -11.52 8.61 -7.02
CA LYS A 54 -10.46 9.62 -7.10
C LYS A 54 -9.32 9.36 -6.12
N MET A 55 -9.63 9.01 -4.88
CA MET A 55 -8.62 8.71 -3.86
C MET A 55 -7.75 7.50 -4.26
N GLN A 56 -8.34 6.49 -4.90
CA GLN A 56 -7.60 5.34 -5.44
C GLN A 56 -6.68 5.76 -6.58
N GLU A 57 -7.17 6.53 -7.55
CA GLU A 57 -6.38 7.04 -8.68
C GLU A 57 -5.19 7.91 -8.20
N ASP A 58 -5.43 8.78 -7.22
CA ASP A 58 -4.39 9.63 -6.63
C ASP A 58 -3.33 8.76 -5.92
N ALA A 59 -3.74 7.73 -5.15
CA ALA A 59 -2.81 6.82 -4.48
C ALA A 59 -1.98 5.98 -5.47
N GLU A 60 -2.60 5.46 -6.54
CA GLU A 60 -1.91 4.72 -7.59
C GLU A 60 -0.92 5.59 -8.36
N ARG A 61 -1.23 6.88 -8.52
CA ARG A 61 -0.28 7.85 -9.10
C ARG A 61 0.90 8.07 -8.16
N ASP A 62 0.67 8.31 -6.88
CA ASP A 62 1.73 8.55 -5.89
C ASP A 62 2.69 7.36 -5.79
N LEU A 63 2.16 6.13 -5.87
CA LEU A 63 2.98 4.91 -5.90
C LEU A 63 3.86 4.85 -7.15
N ARG A 64 3.32 5.14 -8.34
CA ARG A 64 4.09 5.17 -9.59
C ARG A 64 5.19 6.24 -9.54
N ASP A 65 4.88 7.44 -9.06
CA ASP A 65 5.83 8.54 -8.93
C ASP A 65 6.93 8.20 -7.89
N LEU A 66 6.63 7.42 -6.85
CA LEU A 66 7.62 6.91 -5.90
C LEU A 66 8.53 5.87 -6.56
N GLU A 67 7.96 4.88 -7.24
CA GLU A 67 8.72 3.83 -7.94
C GLU A 67 9.66 4.41 -9.01
N GLU A 68 9.21 5.42 -9.76
CA GLU A 68 10.03 6.10 -10.76
C GLU A 68 11.21 6.82 -10.11
N ARG A 69 10.98 7.58 -9.02
CA ARG A 69 12.08 8.24 -8.28
C ARG A 69 13.10 7.26 -7.73
N ILE A 70 12.66 6.09 -7.25
CA ILE A 70 13.57 5.03 -6.78
C ILE A 70 14.38 4.50 -7.97
N ARG A 71 13.72 4.18 -9.09
CA ARG A 71 14.38 3.69 -10.30
C ARG A 71 15.42 4.67 -10.82
N GLU A 72 15.11 5.96 -10.86
CA GLU A 72 16.03 7.02 -11.28
C GLU A 72 17.25 7.12 -10.36
N ARG A 73 17.04 7.09 -9.04
CA ARG A 73 18.13 7.11 -8.06
C ARG A 73 19.04 5.90 -8.20
N GLU A 74 18.46 4.70 -8.25
CA GLU A 74 19.22 3.47 -8.42
C GLU A 74 20.00 3.47 -9.72
N LEU A 75 19.40 3.95 -10.81
CA LEU A 75 20.06 4.02 -12.11
C LEU A 75 21.20 5.04 -12.10
N ALA A 76 21.04 6.18 -11.43
CA ALA A 76 22.12 7.15 -11.21
C ALA A 76 23.26 6.56 -10.35
N GLU A 77 22.92 5.84 -9.28
CA GLU A 77 23.90 5.15 -8.43
C GLU A 77 24.64 4.06 -9.21
N LYS A 78 23.93 3.22 -9.97
CA LYS A 78 24.51 2.18 -10.83
C LYS A 78 25.44 2.79 -11.88
N ARG A 79 25.07 3.91 -12.50
CA ARG A 79 25.93 4.67 -13.43
C ARG A 79 27.17 5.25 -12.75
N ARG A 80 27.06 5.67 -11.48
CA ARG A 80 28.20 6.14 -10.68
C ARG A 80 29.15 5.01 -10.31
N LEU A 81 28.60 3.85 -9.93
CA LEU A 81 29.35 2.68 -9.48
C LEU A 81 30.09 1.99 -10.62
N ALA A 82 29.51 1.96 -11.82
CA ALA A 82 30.08 1.24 -12.97
C ALA A 82 29.94 2.04 -14.27
N PRO A 83 30.67 3.17 -14.41
CA PRO A 83 30.68 3.94 -15.65
C PRO A 83 31.13 3.06 -16.84
N GLY A 84 30.28 2.93 -17.86
CA GLY A 84 30.58 2.18 -19.09
C GLY A 84 30.36 0.67 -19.04
N TRP A 85 29.93 0.09 -17.91
CA TRP A 85 29.63 -1.35 -17.80
C TRP A 85 28.13 -1.67 -17.86
N LEU A 86 27.27 -0.80 -17.33
CA LEU A 86 25.82 -1.05 -17.22
C LEU A 86 25.04 -0.72 -18.51
N ASP A 87 25.53 0.25 -19.29
CA ASP A 87 24.89 0.76 -20.52
C ASP A 87 25.58 0.24 -21.81
N SER A 88 26.55 -0.68 -21.68
CA SER A 88 27.29 -1.25 -22.81
C SER A 88 26.89 -2.70 -23.05
N ASP A 89 26.49 -3.06 -24.28
CA ASP A 89 26.30 -4.45 -24.75
C ASP A 89 27.63 -5.24 -24.84
N ALA A 90 28.66 -4.82 -24.10
CA ALA A 90 29.97 -5.44 -24.07
C ALA A 90 29.90 -6.74 -23.26
N ARG A 91 29.54 -7.83 -23.93
CA ARG A 91 29.69 -9.18 -23.40
C ARG A 91 31.19 -9.44 -23.14
N LEU A 92 31.54 -9.74 -21.88
CA LEU A 92 32.90 -10.14 -21.55
C LEU A 92 33.23 -11.40 -22.36
N LEU A 93 34.30 -11.33 -23.17
CA LEU A 93 34.77 -12.48 -23.93
C LEU A 93 35.40 -13.47 -22.94
N GLU A 94 34.75 -14.62 -22.77
CA GLU A 94 35.38 -15.73 -22.06
C GLU A 94 36.50 -16.30 -22.94
N PRO A 95 37.71 -16.48 -22.40
CA PRO A 95 38.79 -17.11 -23.15
C PRO A 95 38.41 -18.56 -23.49
N GLU A 96 38.61 -18.93 -24.75
CA GLU A 96 38.40 -20.30 -25.21
C GLU A 96 39.33 -21.23 -24.41
N ARG A 97 38.74 -22.16 -23.64
CA ARG A 97 39.52 -23.17 -22.92
C ARG A 97 40.08 -24.16 -23.93
N THR A 98 41.30 -23.93 -24.39
CA THR A 98 42.07 -24.95 -25.14
C THR A 98 42.55 -26.03 -24.18
N GLY A 99 41.68 -26.99 -23.85
CA GLY A 99 42.04 -28.16 -23.05
C GLY A 99 40.83 -29.07 -22.82
N PRO A 100 41.00 -30.41 -22.88
CA PRO A 100 39.89 -31.34 -22.71
C PRO A 100 39.32 -31.18 -21.29
N ALA A 101 37.99 -31.08 -21.22
CA ALA A 101 37.22 -30.89 -20.01
C ALA A 101 37.72 -31.76 -18.84
N ALA A 102 38.43 -31.14 -17.91
CA ALA A 102 38.67 -31.69 -16.60
C ALA A 102 37.84 -30.88 -15.61
N HIS A 103 36.85 -31.57 -15.04
CA HIS A 103 36.07 -31.22 -13.86
C HIS A 103 36.60 -30.04 -13.04
N LEU A 104 35.81 -28.98 -12.93
CA LEU A 104 35.99 -27.97 -11.89
C LEU A 104 34.71 -27.90 -11.05
N GLU A 105 34.70 -28.68 -9.97
CA GLU A 105 33.87 -28.44 -8.79
C GLU A 105 34.08 -26.99 -8.31
N PRO A 106 33.04 -26.27 -7.87
CA PRO A 106 33.19 -24.94 -7.31
C PRO A 106 33.69 -25.01 -5.86
N SER A 107 35.01 -24.86 -5.67
CA SER A 107 35.62 -24.60 -4.36
C SER A 107 35.42 -23.12 -3.97
N PRO A 108 35.01 -22.81 -2.72
CA PRO A 108 34.90 -21.42 -2.26
C PRO A 108 36.29 -20.80 -1.99
N PRO A 109 36.50 -19.49 -2.25
CA PRO A 109 37.79 -18.86 -1.97
C PRO A 109 37.91 -18.52 -0.48
N THR A 110 38.87 -19.16 0.18
CA THR A 110 39.34 -18.77 1.53
C THR A 110 40.64 -17.99 1.42
N SER A 111 40.55 -16.71 1.79
CA SER A 111 41.52 -15.73 2.34
C SER A 111 43.02 -16.01 2.39
N LEU A 112 43.82 -14.95 2.13
CA LEU A 112 44.98 -14.42 2.90
C LEU A 112 45.55 -13.22 2.11
N GLY A 113 45.84 -12.00 2.59
CA GLY A 113 45.86 -11.36 3.92
C GLY A 113 46.90 -10.21 3.91
N GLN A 114 46.72 -9.23 4.81
CA GLN A 114 47.60 -8.09 5.21
C GLN A 114 47.55 -6.81 4.34
N SER A 115 47.46 -5.60 4.90
CA SER A 115 47.22 -5.15 6.28
C SER A 115 47.02 -3.64 6.21
N ASP A 116 45.86 -3.13 6.64
CA ASP A 116 45.75 -1.77 7.14
C ASP A 116 45.04 -1.79 8.48
N GLN A 117 45.55 -0.95 9.36
CA GLN A 117 45.53 -1.10 10.80
C GLN A 117 44.48 -0.12 11.34
N GLY A 118 43.31 -0.61 11.73
CA GLY A 118 42.27 0.25 12.30
C GLY A 118 41.00 -0.47 12.71
N GLY A 119 40.99 -1.01 13.93
CA GLY A 119 39.81 -1.24 14.77
C GLY A 119 38.56 -1.84 14.12
N SER A 120 38.49 -3.17 14.02
CA SER A 120 37.24 -3.88 13.75
C SER A 120 37.12 -5.06 14.71
N GLY A 121 36.85 -4.71 15.97
CA GLY A 121 36.22 -5.60 16.93
C GLY A 121 34.99 -4.87 17.42
N ASP A 122 33.83 -5.54 17.37
CA ASP A 122 32.58 -5.13 18.02
C ASP A 122 31.59 -4.23 17.23
N ILE A 123 31.29 -4.54 15.96
CA ILE A 123 30.25 -3.79 15.21
C ILE A 123 28.93 -4.58 15.16
N SER A 124 28.96 -5.91 15.09
CA SER A 124 27.75 -6.73 14.97
C SER A 124 27.01 -6.96 16.29
N SER A 125 27.67 -6.81 17.45
CA SER A 125 27.00 -6.90 18.76
C SER A 125 26.35 -5.57 19.15
N ASP A 126 26.95 -4.46 18.73
CA ASP A 126 26.55 -3.11 19.10
C ASP A 126 25.33 -2.62 18.30
N GLU A 127 25.15 -3.08 17.04
CA GLU A 127 24.00 -2.69 16.23
C GLU A 127 22.66 -3.11 16.86
N GLY A 128 22.58 -4.33 17.42
CA GLY A 128 21.37 -4.80 18.12
C GLY A 128 21.09 -3.99 19.39
N ALA A 129 22.13 -3.66 20.17
CA ALA A 129 22.00 -2.85 21.38
C ALA A 129 21.63 -1.38 21.08
N GLN A 130 22.10 -0.84 19.94
CA GLN A 130 21.73 0.49 19.46
C GLN A 130 20.26 0.57 19.03
N LEU A 131 19.75 -0.47 18.37
CA LEU A 131 18.32 -0.56 18.02
C LEU A 131 17.44 -0.66 19.27
N ASP A 132 17.84 -1.47 20.26
CA ASP A 132 17.12 -1.57 21.54
C ASP A 132 17.15 -0.26 22.33
N ARG A 133 18.24 0.51 22.29
CA ARG A 133 18.29 1.85 22.90
C ARG A 133 17.41 2.86 22.17
N ALA A 134 17.37 2.81 20.84
CA ALA A 134 16.60 3.75 20.03
C ALA A 134 15.08 3.51 20.10
N PHE A 135 14.67 2.24 20.19
CA PHE A 135 13.25 1.86 20.10
C PHE A 135 12.68 1.25 21.38
N GLY A 136 13.51 0.81 22.33
CA GLY A 136 13.08 0.17 23.58
C GLY A 136 12.40 1.12 24.58
N ASP A 137 12.59 2.43 24.44
CA ASP A 137 11.89 3.45 25.26
C ASP A 137 10.52 3.84 24.66
N MET A 138 10.13 3.28 23.51
CA MET A 138 8.76 3.42 22.99
C MET A 138 7.80 2.41 23.64
N ALA A 139 7.84 2.29 24.98
CA ALA A 139 6.78 1.63 25.71
C ALA A 139 5.54 2.52 25.67
N LEU A 140 4.54 2.09 24.89
CA LEU A 140 3.23 2.73 24.76
C LEU A 140 2.66 3.10 26.14
N ARG A 141 2.40 4.40 26.32
CA ARG A 141 1.56 4.93 27.38
C ARG A 141 0.12 5.09 26.90
#